data_AF-A0A2M9HG10-F1
#
_entry.id   AF-A0A2M9HG10-F1
#
_cell.length_a   1.000
_cell.length_b   1.000
_cell.length_c   1.000
_cell.angle_alpha   90.00
_cell.angle_beta   90.00
_cell.angle_gamma   90.00
#
_symmetry.space_group_name_H-M   'P 1'
#
loop_
_entity.id
_entity.type
_entity.pdbx_description
1 polymer ?
#
loop_
_entity_poly.entity_id
_entity_poly.type
_entity_poly.pdbx_seq_one_letter_code
_entity_poly.pdbx_strand_id
1 'polypeptide(L)'
;MSQQDRTASPQNGTAHPIRRRIGLAALAILAVIGIGYVGYVNLWLPSRPLDVSHLRIDITSTTSTTTTTGNTSDTTTDATAGNATGVMTGSPLTKARLNDGATAIVNHYQDLHGCAIDRIAYDGRRSHAELQSEQRMAAKSPDSASTVASAISEYGIGHVADFQMDFTCRVPASGFGKGTTQGYNVWLAYAPTNPNADHGWVFIDSGY
;
A
#
# COMPACT_ATOMS: atom_id res chain seq x y z
N MET A 1 44.77 92.48 -7.33
CA MET A 1 43.97 91.85 -8.41
C MET A 1 43.78 90.39 -8.02
N SER A 2 42.64 90.04 -7.41
CA SER A 2 41.45 89.44 -8.07
C SER A 2 41.65 87.92 -8.25
N GLN A 3 40.85 86.98 -7.75
CA GLN A 3 39.46 87.00 -7.28
C GLN A 3 39.22 85.92 -6.20
N GLN A 4 38.29 86.20 -5.28
CA GLN A 4 37.49 85.20 -4.58
C GLN A 4 36.49 84.57 -5.56
N ASP A 5 36.21 83.26 -5.47
CA ASP A 5 34.82 82.80 -5.53
C ASP A 5 34.57 81.35 -5.05
N ARG A 6 33.65 81.27 -4.08
CA ARG A 6 32.54 80.32 -3.90
C ARG A 6 32.78 78.81 -3.77
N THR A 7 32.66 78.35 -2.52
CA THR A 7 31.68 77.36 -2.02
C THR A 7 30.93 76.47 -3.03
N ALA A 8 31.05 75.15 -2.88
CA ALA A 8 29.89 74.24 -2.80
C ALA A 8 30.33 72.80 -2.43
N SER A 9 29.99 72.38 -1.21
CA SER A 9 29.67 70.97 -0.95
C SER A 9 28.29 70.70 -1.57
N PRO A 10 28.06 69.52 -2.18
CA PRO A 10 26.83 68.84 -1.84
C PRO A 10 26.98 67.33 -1.69
N GLN A 11 26.42 66.89 -0.56
CA GLN A 11 25.48 65.78 -0.45
C GLN A 11 26.02 64.35 -0.60
N ASN A 12 26.47 63.87 0.55
CA ASN A 12 26.22 62.53 1.06
C ASN A 12 24.84 62.02 0.60
N GLY A 13 24.84 61.18 -0.44
CA GLY A 13 23.65 60.58 -1.02
C GLY A 13 22.92 59.75 0.03
N THR A 14 21.79 60.26 0.49
CA THR A 14 20.85 59.57 1.35
C THR A 14 20.39 58.29 0.66
N ALA A 15 20.97 57.15 1.05
CA ALA A 15 20.47 55.84 0.69
C ALA A 15 19.01 55.72 1.16
N HIS A 16 18.09 55.63 0.18
CA HIS A 16 16.65 55.59 0.38
C HIS A 16 16.23 54.56 1.47
N PRO A 17 15.55 54.99 2.56
CA PRO A 17 15.09 54.10 3.64
C PRO A 17 14.00 53.11 3.19
N ILE A 18 13.43 53.31 2.00
CA ILE A 18 12.32 52.51 1.44
C ILE A 18 12.80 51.14 0.97
N ARG A 19 14.00 51.03 0.39
CA ARG A 19 14.55 49.74 -0.09
C ARG A 19 14.83 48.75 1.04
N ARG A 20 15.23 49.25 2.22
CA ARG A 20 15.46 48.40 3.41
C ARG A 20 14.17 47.81 3.98
N ARG A 21 13.07 48.56 3.95
CA ARG A 21 11.77 48.10 4.46
C ARG A 21 11.13 47.03 3.56
N ILE A 22 11.27 47.17 2.24
CA ILE A 22 10.80 46.16 1.28
C ILE A 22 11.61 44.86 1.40
N GLY A 23 12.93 44.94 1.57
CA GLY A 23 13.78 43.76 1.78
C GLY A 23 13.46 43.00 3.07
N LEU A 24 13.21 43.70 4.17
CA LEU A 24 12.80 43.09 5.45
C LEU A 24 11.41 42.45 5.38
N ALA A 25 10.44 43.09 4.72
CA ALA A 25 9.11 42.51 4.53
C ALA A 25 9.14 41.24 3.67
N ALA A 26 9.93 41.22 2.58
CA ALA A 26 10.10 40.04 1.74
C ALA A 26 10.76 38.87 2.50
N LEU A 27 11.80 39.15 3.30
CA LEU A 27 12.45 38.14 4.14
C LEU A 27 11.50 37.56 5.20
N ALA A 28 10.69 38.41 5.84
CA ALA A 28 9.71 37.96 6.82
C ALA A 28 8.65 37.03 6.19
N ILE A 29 8.16 37.35 4.99
CA ILE A 29 7.22 36.50 4.25
C ILE A 29 7.85 35.15 3.91
N LEU A 30 9.09 35.13 3.41
CA LEU A 30 9.80 33.90 3.10
C LEU A 30 10.06 33.05 4.35
N ALA A 31 10.37 33.66 5.49
CA ALA A 31 10.52 32.95 6.75
C ALA A 31 9.21 32.30 7.21
N VAL A 32 8.07 32.99 7.10
CA VAL A 32 6.75 32.42 7.42
C VAL A 32 6.40 31.26 6.49
N ILE A 33 6.65 31.40 5.18
CA ILE A 33 6.44 30.32 4.21
C ILE A 33 7.35 29.13 4.54
N GLY A 34 8.62 29.36 4.88
CA GLY A 34 9.57 28.34 5.26
C GLY A 34 9.14 27.57 6.52
N ILE A 35 8.74 28.28 7.58
CA ILE A 35 8.22 27.67 8.81
C ILE A 35 6.93 26.89 8.52
N GLY A 36 6.03 27.45 7.72
CA GLY A 36 4.79 26.79 7.30
C GLY A 36 5.07 25.49 6.53
N TYR A 37 6.02 25.52 5.60
CA TYR A 37 6.43 24.33 4.84
C TYR A 37 7.05 23.27 5.74
N VAL A 38 7.98 23.66 6.62
CA VAL A 38 8.63 22.72 7.55
C VAL A 38 7.60 22.10 8.48
N GLY A 39 6.68 22.88 9.05
CA GLY A 39 5.60 22.36 9.88
C GLY A 39 4.66 21.43 9.11
N TYR A 40 4.30 21.80 7.89
CA TYR A 40 3.45 20.98 7.02
C TYR A 40 4.09 19.62 6.70
N VAL A 41 5.37 19.60 6.30
CA VAL A 41 6.08 18.39 5.86
C VAL A 41 6.52 17.51 7.02
N ASN A 42 6.97 18.08 8.12
CA ASN A 42 7.59 17.31 9.21
C ASN A 42 6.65 17.02 10.38
N LEU A 43 5.61 17.83 10.59
CA LEU A 43 4.69 17.62 11.72
C LEU A 43 3.34 17.11 11.24
N TRP A 44 2.76 17.74 10.22
CA TRP A 44 1.39 17.43 9.85
C TRP A 44 1.25 16.24 8.90
N LEU A 45 2.07 16.17 7.85
CA LEU A 45 2.03 15.05 6.89
C LEU A 45 2.31 13.68 7.53
N PRO A 46 3.30 13.52 8.44
CA PRO A 46 3.57 12.23 9.10
C PRO A 46 2.51 11.85 10.14
N SER A 47 1.64 12.77 10.55
CA SER A 47 0.52 12.48 11.47
C SER A 47 -0.81 12.31 10.74
N ARG A 48 -0.84 12.48 9.41
CA ARG A 48 -2.07 12.20 8.64
C ARG A 48 -2.38 10.71 8.71
N PRO A 49 -3.62 10.32 9.01
CA PRO A 49 -4.02 8.91 8.95
C PRO A 49 -3.82 8.35 7.54
N LEU A 50 -3.73 7.03 7.45
CA LEU A 50 -3.76 6.30 6.18
C LEU A 50 -4.93 6.80 5.32
N ASP A 51 -4.63 7.19 4.09
CA ASP A 51 -5.65 7.61 3.13
C ASP A 51 -6.15 6.40 2.31
N VAL A 52 -7.46 6.14 2.41
CA VAL A 52 -8.16 5.09 1.66
C VAL A 52 -9.27 5.65 0.78
N SER A 53 -9.36 6.98 0.61
CA SER A 53 -10.48 7.59 -0.13
C SER A 53 -10.51 7.23 -1.62
N HIS A 54 -9.38 6.76 -2.14
CA HIS A 54 -9.22 6.35 -3.54
C HIS A 54 -8.89 4.86 -3.70
N LEU A 55 -9.01 4.08 -2.61
CA LEU A 55 -8.74 2.65 -2.61
C LEU A 55 -9.61 1.93 -3.65
N ARG A 56 -8.97 1.12 -4.49
CA ARG A 56 -9.64 0.18 -5.40
C ARG A 56 -9.44 -1.25 -4.92
N ILE A 57 -10.51 -2.04 -4.93
CA ILE A 57 -10.46 -3.46 -4.58
C ILE A 57 -10.78 -4.29 -5.83
N ASP A 58 -9.77 -5.00 -6.33
CA ASP A 58 -9.88 -5.81 -7.55
C ASP A 58 -9.80 -7.30 -7.21
N ILE A 59 -10.93 -8.00 -7.28
CA ILE A 59 -10.99 -9.44 -6.96
C ILE A 59 -11.32 -10.25 -8.20
N THR A 60 -10.34 -11.04 -8.63
CA THR A 60 -10.45 -12.03 -9.70
C THR A 60 -10.35 -13.43 -9.08
N SER A 61 -11.50 -13.96 -8.68
CA SER A 61 -11.60 -15.35 -8.21
C SER A 61 -11.78 -16.28 -9.40
N THR A 62 -10.95 -17.31 -9.51
CA THR A 62 -11.26 -18.46 -10.36
C THR A 62 -12.37 -19.24 -9.65
N THR A 63 -13.62 -19.00 -10.02
CA THR A 63 -14.72 -19.85 -9.55
C THR A 63 -14.51 -21.23 -10.17
N SER A 64 -13.91 -22.16 -9.43
CA SER A 64 -14.13 -23.58 -9.71
C SER A 64 -15.58 -23.84 -9.32
N THR A 65 -16.49 -23.66 -10.28
CA THR A 65 -17.88 -24.07 -10.15
C THR A 65 -17.91 -25.58 -10.00
N THR A 66 -17.79 -26.08 -8.77
CA THR A 66 -18.18 -27.45 -8.46
C THR A 66 -19.69 -27.48 -8.48
N THR A 67 -20.25 -27.68 -9.67
CA THR A 67 -21.66 -28.03 -9.87
C THR A 67 -21.91 -29.31 -9.09
N THR A 68 -22.55 -29.19 -7.93
CA THR A 68 -23.21 -30.33 -7.27
C THR A 68 -24.34 -30.78 -8.21
N THR A 69 -24.13 -31.93 -8.84
CA THR A 69 -25.06 -32.64 -9.71
C THR A 69 -26.44 -32.77 -9.08
N GLY A 70 -27.38 -31.94 -9.53
CA GLY A 70 -28.82 -32.20 -9.51
C GLY A 70 -29.27 -32.46 -10.94
N ASN A 71 -29.77 -33.66 -11.21
CA ASN A 71 -30.25 -34.13 -12.50
C ASN A 71 -31.05 -33.08 -13.30
N THR A 72 -30.67 -32.84 -14.56
CA THR A 72 -31.54 -32.91 -15.75
C THR A 72 -30.66 -32.76 -17.00
N SER A 73 -30.85 -33.70 -17.93
CA SER A 73 -30.14 -33.88 -19.19
C SER A 73 -30.06 -32.64 -20.07
N ASP A 74 -28.88 -32.36 -20.64
CA ASP A 74 -28.79 -32.15 -22.08
C ASP A 74 -27.36 -32.39 -22.61
N THR A 75 -27.31 -33.02 -23.78
CA THR A 75 -26.12 -33.56 -24.44
C THR A 75 -25.46 -32.49 -25.31
N THR A 76 -24.11 -32.41 -25.35
CA THR A 76 -23.23 -32.52 -26.54
C THR A 76 -21.79 -32.01 -26.25
N THR A 77 -20.83 -32.96 -26.26
CA THR A 77 -19.43 -32.99 -26.79
C THR A 77 -18.79 -31.70 -27.33
N ASP A 78 -17.50 -31.36 -27.28
CA ASP A 78 -16.17 -32.02 -27.10
C ASP A 78 -15.18 -30.82 -26.98
N ALA A 79 -14.11 -30.74 -26.17
CA ALA A 79 -12.83 -31.43 -26.36
C ALA A 79 -11.89 -31.15 -25.16
N THR A 80 -11.15 -32.20 -24.81
CA THR A 80 -10.21 -32.31 -23.69
C THR A 80 -8.77 -31.93 -24.12
N ALA A 81 -8.09 -31.10 -23.32
CA ALA A 81 -6.64 -31.20 -23.11
C ALA A 81 -6.20 -30.39 -21.89
N GLY A 82 -5.64 -31.06 -20.87
CA GLY A 82 -4.83 -30.41 -19.82
C GLY A 82 -5.32 -30.58 -18.38
N ASN A 83 -5.40 -31.82 -17.92
CA ASN A 83 -5.70 -32.25 -16.56
C ASN A 83 -4.73 -31.69 -15.51
N ALA A 84 -5.23 -30.82 -14.63
CA ALA A 84 -4.66 -30.56 -13.31
C ALA A 84 -5.79 -30.19 -12.33
N THR A 85 -6.81 -31.05 -12.23
CA THR A 85 -7.83 -30.97 -11.17
C THR A 85 -7.26 -31.53 -9.87
N GLY A 86 -6.38 -30.75 -9.24
CA GLY A 86 -6.22 -30.81 -7.80
C GLY A 86 -7.50 -30.27 -7.17
N VAL A 87 -8.39 -31.17 -6.73
CA VAL A 87 -9.59 -30.81 -5.97
C VAL A 87 -9.13 -30.12 -4.69
N MET A 88 -9.25 -28.80 -4.62
CA MET A 88 -9.03 -28.05 -3.39
C MET A 88 -10.16 -28.40 -2.41
N THR A 89 -9.90 -29.34 -1.50
CA THR A 89 -10.81 -29.65 -0.40
C THR A 89 -10.69 -28.59 0.68
N GLY A 90 -11.41 -27.49 0.47
CA GLY A 90 -11.67 -26.40 1.41
C GLY A 90 -12.80 -25.57 0.81
N SER A 91 -13.72 -25.05 1.61
CA SER A 91 -14.76 -24.16 1.06
C SER A 91 -14.07 -22.99 0.34
N PRO A 92 -14.38 -22.72 -0.93
CA PRO A 92 -13.65 -21.73 -1.70
C PRO A 92 -13.72 -20.36 -1.03
N LEU A 93 -12.63 -19.60 -1.09
CA LEU A 93 -12.60 -18.19 -0.69
C LEU A 93 -13.57 -17.43 -1.59
N THR A 94 -14.76 -17.16 -1.07
CA THR A 94 -15.80 -16.42 -1.79
C THR A 94 -15.38 -14.96 -1.97
N LYS A 95 -15.95 -14.28 -2.97
CA LYS A 95 -15.70 -12.85 -3.18
C LYS A 95 -15.97 -12.01 -1.92
N ALA A 96 -17.01 -12.35 -1.15
CA ALA A 96 -17.30 -11.68 0.11
C ALA A 96 -16.15 -11.84 1.12
N ARG A 97 -15.66 -13.06 1.33
CA ARG A 97 -14.51 -13.31 2.21
C ARG A 97 -13.26 -12.60 1.73
N LEU A 98 -13.03 -12.52 0.41
CA LEU A 98 -11.88 -11.80 -0.14
C LEU A 98 -11.99 -10.28 0.04
N ASN A 99 -13.21 -9.71 0.00
CA ASN A 99 -13.44 -8.31 0.37
C ASN A 99 -13.18 -8.07 1.86
N ASP A 100 -13.58 -9.00 2.72
CA ASP A 100 -13.27 -8.98 4.15
C ASP A 100 -11.74 -9.01 4.37
N GLY A 101 -11.03 -9.79 3.56
CA GLY A 101 -9.56 -9.83 3.56
C GLY A 101 -8.94 -8.50 3.17
N ALA A 102 -9.44 -7.85 2.12
CA ALA A 102 -9.00 -6.50 1.76
C ALA A 102 -9.26 -5.48 2.88
N THR A 103 -10.36 -5.63 3.62
CA THR A 103 -10.66 -4.80 4.79
C THR A 103 -9.66 -5.06 5.91
N ALA A 104 -9.33 -6.33 6.18
CA ALA A 104 -8.30 -6.70 7.16
C ALA A 104 -6.91 -6.15 6.79
N ILE A 105 -6.56 -6.08 5.50
CA ILE A 105 -5.32 -5.43 5.03
C ILE A 105 -5.31 -3.94 5.37
N VAL A 106 -6.39 -3.22 5.06
CA VAL A 106 -6.51 -1.79 5.40
C VAL A 106 -6.36 -1.60 6.91
N ASN A 107 -7.02 -2.44 7.70
CA ASN A 107 -6.95 -2.40 9.16
C ASN A 107 -5.59 -2.84 9.71
N HIS A 108 -4.80 -3.62 8.99
CA HIS A 108 -3.45 -3.98 9.42
C HIS A 108 -2.48 -2.81 9.26
N TYR A 109 -2.63 -2.03 8.17
CA TYR A 109 -1.70 -0.94 7.79
C TYR A 109 -2.16 0.46 8.18
N GLN A 110 -3.03 0.62 9.18
CA GLN A 110 -3.57 1.94 9.58
C GLN A 110 -2.47 2.91 10.06
N ASP A 111 -1.33 2.36 10.50
CA ASP A 111 -0.16 3.08 10.99
C ASP A 111 0.74 3.62 9.87
N LEU A 112 0.44 3.32 8.59
CA LEU A 112 1.09 3.92 7.42
C LEU A 112 0.66 5.38 7.23
N HIS A 113 0.94 6.20 8.24
CA HIS A 113 0.62 7.61 8.26
C HIS A 113 1.33 8.35 7.12
N GLY A 114 0.59 9.25 6.46
CA GLY A 114 1.09 9.98 5.29
C GLY A 114 1.18 9.15 4.01
N CYS A 115 0.74 7.89 4.02
CA CYS A 115 0.55 7.07 2.84
C CYS A 115 -0.93 6.99 2.42
N ALA A 116 -1.14 6.61 1.17
CA ALA A 116 -2.43 6.25 0.61
C ALA A 116 -2.36 4.82 0.08
N ILE A 117 -3.33 3.96 0.42
CA ILE A 117 -3.48 2.67 -0.27
C ILE A 117 -4.28 2.94 -1.54
N ASP A 118 -3.62 2.75 -2.68
CA ASP A 118 -4.19 3.02 -4.00
C ASP A 118 -5.01 1.82 -4.50
N ARG A 119 -4.55 0.60 -4.22
CA ARG A 119 -5.18 -0.64 -4.70
C ARG A 119 -4.87 -1.83 -3.80
N ILE A 120 -5.87 -2.68 -3.60
CA ILE A 120 -5.71 -4.05 -3.09
C ILE A 120 -6.30 -4.99 -4.13
N ALA A 121 -5.54 -5.99 -4.53
CA ALA A 121 -5.94 -6.92 -5.58
C ALA A 121 -5.73 -8.37 -5.19
N TYR A 122 -6.64 -9.22 -5.63
CA TYR A 122 -6.53 -10.67 -5.52
C TYR A 122 -6.73 -11.29 -6.90
N ASP A 123 -5.77 -12.10 -7.33
CA ASP A 123 -5.91 -13.00 -8.47
C ASP A 123 -5.72 -14.44 -7.96
N GLY A 124 -6.76 -15.25 -8.07
CA GLY A 124 -6.74 -16.61 -7.54
C GLY A 124 -5.73 -17.54 -8.22
N ARG A 125 -5.40 -17.32 -9.50
CA ARG A 125 -4.40 -18.15 -10.21
C ARG A 125 -3.00 -17.77 -9.76
N ARG A 126 -2.70 -16.47 -9.66
CA ARG A 126 -1.42 -15.95 -9.15
C ARG A 126 -1.19 -16.42 -7.72
N SER A 127 -2.16 -16.17 -6.84
CA SER A 127 -2.06 -16.55 -5.43
C SER A 127 -1.85 -18.05 -5.27
N HIS A 128 -2.59 -18.88 -6.00
CA HIS A 128 -2.40 -20.32 -5.93
C HIS A 128 -1.01 -20.76 -6.42
N ALA A 129 -0.52 -20.18 -7.53
CA ALA A 129 0.81 -20.49 -8.05
C ALA A 129 1.92 -20.13 -7.05
N GLU A 130 1.79 -18.97 -6.38
CA GLU A 130 2.72 -18.50 -5.35
C GLU A 130 2.72 -19.43 -4.13
N LEU A 131 1.55 -19.74 -3.59
CA LEU A 131 1.43 -20.61 -2.42
C LEU A 131 1.94 -22.03 -2.69
N GLN A 132 1.74 -22.55 -3.92
CA GLN A 132 2.37 -23.81 -4.30
C GLN A 132 3.90 -23.70 -4.40
N SER A 133 4.43 -22.54 -4.81
CA SER A 133 5.87 -22.30 -4.83
C SER A 133 6.45 -22.38 -3.43
N GLU A 134 5.83 -21.68 -2.48
CA GLU A 134 6.19 -21.70 -1.04
C GLU A 134 6.21 -23.12 -0.48
N GLN A 135 5.15 -23.89 -0.74
CA GLN A 135 5.08 -25.27 -0.28
C GLN A 135 6.17 -26.16 -0.89
N ARG A 136 6.47 -25.98 -2.19
CA ARG A 136 7.55 -26.71 -2.86
C ARG A 136 8.93 -26.34 -2.31
N MET A 137 9.14 -25.08 -1.94
CA MET A 137 10.39 -24.61 -1.34
C MET A 137 10.57 -25.18 0.05
N ALA A 138 9.54 -25.13 0.89
CA ALA A 138 9.56 -25.72 2.24
C ALA A 138 9.82 -27.24 2.20
N ALA A 139 9.28 -27.95 1.21
CA ALA A 139 9.54 -29.38 1.05
C ALA A 139 11.00 -29.70 0.67
N LYS A 140 11.69 -28.80 -0.03
CA LYS A 140 13.10 -28.97 -0.45
C LYS A 140 14.08 -28.53 0.63
N SER A 141 13.73 -27.49 1.38
CA SER A 141 14.57 -26.87 2.40
C SER A 141 13.76 -26.59 3.66
N PRO A 142 13.48 -27.61 4.49
CA PRO A 142 12.60 -27.47 5.66
C PRO A 142 13.11 -26.43 6.67
N ASP A 143 14.43 -26.33 6.85
CA ASP A 143 15.07 -25.38 7.77
C ASP A 143 15.00 -23.91 7.28
N SER A 144 14.43 -23.67 6.09
CA SER A 144 14.25 -22.35 5.49
C SER A 144 12.80 -22.11 5.04
N ALA A 145 11.85 -22.86 5.60
CA ALA A 145 10.45 -22.67 5.32
C ALA A 145 9.98 -21.27 5.76
N SER A 146 9.21 -20.61 4.89
CA SER A 146 8.63 -19.30 5.19
C SER A 146 7.50 -19.42 6.24
N THR A 147 7.18 -18.30 6.85
CA THR A 147 5.94 -18.08 7.64
C THR A 147 4.70 -18.44 6.81
N VAL A 148 4.71 -18.14 5.50
CA VAL A 148 3.65 -18.50 4.56
C VAL A 148 3.53 -20.02 4.41
N ALA A 149 4.64 -20.74 4.26
CA ALA A 149 4.63 -22.20 4.21
C ALA A 149 4.09 -22.82 5.51
N SER A 150 4.45 -22.25 6.66
CA SER A 150 3.91 -22.66 7.97
C SER A 150 2.40 -22.43 8.06
N ALA A 151 1.91 -21.28 7.58
CA ALA A 151 0.48 -20.99 7.51
C ALA A 151 -0.26 -21.93 6.55
N ILE A 152 0.34 -22.31 5.41
CA ILE A 152 -0.24 -23.32 4.51
C ILE A 152 -0.38 -24.67 5.22
N SER A 153 0.61 -25.06 6.03
CA SER A 153 0.54 -26.30 6.83
C SER A 153 -0.52 -26.24 7.93
N GLU A 154 -0.72 -25.08 8.56
CA GLU A 154 -1.68 -24.90 9.65
C GLU A 154 -3.13 -24.76 9.15
N TYR A 155 -3.37 -23.88 8.19
CA TYR A 155 -4.71 -23.50 7.72
C TYR A 155 -5.14 -24.23 6.45
N GLY A 156 -4.19 -24.80 5.71
CA GLY A 156 -4.41 -25.39 4.40
C GLY A 156 -4.31 -24.37 3.25
N ILE A 157 -3.78 -24.81 2.11
CA ILE A 157 -3.51 -23.94 0.94
C ILE A 157 -4.75 -23.22 0.41
N GLY A 158 -5.94 -23.81 0.58
CA GLY A 158 -7.22 -23.20 0.16
C GLY A 158 -7.74 -22.10 1.10
N HIS A 159 -7.10 -21.92 2.25
CA HIS A 159 -7.44 -20.91 3.26
C HIS A 159 -6.42 -19.77 3.33
N VAL A 160 -5.27 -19.90 2.67
CA VAL A 160 -4.28 -18.82 2.58
C VAL A 160 -4.49 -18.06 1.26
N ALA A 161 -4.38 -16.74 1.30
CA ALA A 161 -4.50 -15.86 0.14
C ALA A 161 -3.31 -14.91 0.08
N ASP A 162 -2.82 -14.68 -1.14
CA ASP A 162 -1.80 -13.70 -1.47
C ASP A 162 -2.47 -12.53 -2.22
N PHE A 163 -2.55 -11.38 -1.55
CA PHE A 163 -3.04 -10.13 -2.11
C PHE A 163 -1.87 -9.27 -2.60
N GLN A 164 -2.08 -8.49 -3.65
CA GLN A 164 -1.17 -7.39 -4.00
C GLN A 164 -1.73 -6.08 -3.50
N MET A 165 -0.89 -5.31 -2.82
CA MET A 165 -1.18 -3.97 -2.36
C MET A 165 -0.29 -2.96 -3.12
N ASP A 166 -0.92 -1.93 -3.67
CA ASP A 166 -0.26 -0.75 -4.22
C ASP A 166 -0.53 0.43 -3.29
N PHE A 167 0.51 1.16 -2.92
CA PHE A 167 0.38 2.32 -2.02
C PHE A 167 1.42 3.40 -2.33
N THR A 168 1.07 4.63 -1.99
CA THR A 168 1.93 5.80 -2.21
C THR A 168 2.13 6.58 -0.92
N CYS A 169 3.38 6.68 -0.49
CA CYS A 169 3.79 7.42 0.69
C CYS A 169 4.33 8.81 0.31
N ARG A 170 3.67 9.88 0.78
CA ARG A 170 4.07 11.27 0.51
C ARG A 170 5.25 11.71 1.37
N VAL A 171 5.40 11.06 2.51
CA VAL A 171 6.52 11.15 3.47
C VAL A 171 6.95 9.72 3.80
N PRO A 172 8.18 9.49 4.31
CA PRO A 172 8.55 8.17 4.82
C PRO A 172 7.57 7.70 5.90
N ALA A 173 7.23 6.42 5.88
CA ALA A 173 6.34 5.76 6.83
C ALA A 173 6.98 4.47 7.37
N SER A 174 6.30 3.78 8.29
CA SER A 174 6.80 2.56 8.94
C SER A 174 7.28 1.55 7.89
N GLY A 175 8.60 1.29 7.84
CA GLY A 175 9.21 0.34 6.90
C GLY A 175 9.30 0.81 5.43
N PHE A 176 8.77 1.99 5.07
CA PHE A 176 8.68 2.43 3.68
C PHE A 176 9.21 3.85 3.44
N GLY A 177 9.96 4.01 2.36
CA GLY A 177 10.42 5.31 1.88
C GLY A 177 9.29 6.13 1.26
N LYS A 178 9.58 7.40 0.98
CA LYS A 178 8.71 8.25 0.15
C LYS A 178 8.68 7.70 -1.28
N GLY A 179 7.49 7.57 -1.86
CA GLY A 179 7.31 7.11 -3.23
C GLY A 179 6.10 6.21 -3.39
N THR A 180 6.00 5.57 -4.55
CA THR A 180 4.97 4.60 -4.86
C THR A 180 5.56 3.20 -4.82
N THR A 181 4.87 2.30 -4.12
CA THR A 181 5.13 0.87 -4.05
C THR A 181 4.03 0.16 -4.82
N GLN A 182 4.41 -0.75 -5.71
CA GLN A 182 3.46 -1.53 -6.50
C GLN A 182 3.72 -3.03 -6.34
N GLY A 183 2.65 -3.82 -6.34
CA GLY A 183 2.71 -5.27 -6.28
C GLY A 183 3.27 -5.81 -4.97
N TYR A 184 3.15 -5.07 -3.86
CA TYR A 184 3.60 -5.54 -2.56
C TYR A 184 2.71 -6.69 -2.10
N ASN A 185 3.28 -7.86 -1.83
CA ASN A 185 2.50 -9.03 -1.47
C ASN A 185 2.10 -8.95 0.01
N VAL A 186 0.86 -9.34 0.30
CA VAL A 186 0.31 -9.43 1.64
C VAL A 186 -0.39 -10.79 1.76
N TRP A 187 0.13 -11.65 2.62
CA TRP A 187 -0.40 -12.99 2.84
C TRP A 187 -1.30 -13.01 4.08
N LEU A 188 -2.53 -13.49 3.89
CA LEU A 188 -3.50 -13.67 4.96
C LEU A 188 -4.00 -15.12 5.00
N ALA A 189 -4.36 -15.60 6.19
CA ALA A 189 -5.08 -16.87 6.37
C ALA A 189 -6.52 -16.63 6.82
N TYR A 190 -7.49 -17.24 6.14
CA TYR A 190 -8.90 -17.21 6.51
C TYR A 190 -9.15 -18.19 7.66
N ALA A 191 -9.29 -17.64 8.87
CA ALA A 191 -9.47 -18.35 10.12
C ALA A 191 -10.55 -17.67 10.97
N PRO A 192 -11.84 -17.76 10.58
CA PRO A 192 -12.93 -16.98 11.20
C PRO A 192 -13.20 -17.32 12.66
N THR A 193 -12.72 -18.47 13.14
CA THR A 193 -12.83 -18.89 14.54
C THR A 193 -11.63 -18.47 15.37
N ASN A 194 -10.58 -17.90 14.77
CA ASN A 194 -9.41 -17.43 15.49
C ASN A 194 -9.75 -16.10 16.17
N PRO A 195 -9.53 -15.95 17.50
CA PRO A 195 -9.88 -14.72 18.23
C PRO A 195 -9.07 -13.50 17.81
N ASN A 196 -7.93 -13.70 17.15
CA ASN A 196 -7.08 -12.63 16.64
C ASN A 196 -7.39 -12.29 15.16
N ALA A 197 -8.37 -12.96 14.56
CA ALA A 197 -8.72 -12.72 13.17
C ALA A 197 -9.51 -11.42 13.03
N ASP A 198 -9.04 -10.53 12.18
CA ASP A 198 -9.76 -9.33 11.77
C ASP A 198 -10.61 -9.65 10.54
N HIS A 199 -11.92 -9.42 10.61
CA HIS A 199 -12.88 -9.83 9.58
C HIS A 199 -12.73 -11.31 9.17
N GLY A 200 -12.28 -12.17 10.10
CA GLY A 200 -12.03 -13.59 9.85
C GLY A 200 -10.70 -13.91 9.16
N TRP A 201 -9.80 -12.94 9.06
CA TRP A 201 -8.46 -13.09 8.48
C TRP A 201 -7.36 -12.83 9.50
N VAL A 202 -6.31 -13.64 9.44
CA VAL A 202 -5.09 -13.49 10.23
C VAL A 202 -3.97 -13.06 9.29
N PHE A 203 -3.26 -11.99 9.65
CA PHE A 203 -2.05 -11.58 8.94
C PHE A 203 -0.93 -12.59 9.14
N ILE A 204 -0.30 -13.01 8.04
CA ILE A 204 0.80 -13.97 8.05
C ILE A 204 2.13 -13.27 7.81
N ASP A 205 2.25 -12.60 6.66
CA ASP A 205 3.48 -11.93 6.25
C ASP A 205 3.19 -10.91 5.13
N SER A 206 4.20 -10.13 4.76
CA SER A 206 4.15 -9.20 3.63
C SER A 206 5.54 -8.89 3.07
N GLY A 207 5.66 -8.75 1.75
CA GLY A 207 6.97 -8.63 1.11
C GLY A 207 6.95 -8.65 -0.41
N TYR A 208 8.14 -8.85 -0.99
CA TYR A 208 8.37 -9.06 -2.42
C TYR A 208 8.93 -10.46 -2.66
#